data_AF-A0A929KT85-F1
#
_entry.id   AF-A0A929KT85-F1
#
_cell.length_a   1.000
_cell.length_b   1.000
_cell.length_c   1.000
_cell.angle_alpha   90.00
_cell.angle_beta   90.00
_cell.angle_gamma   90.00
#
_symmetry.space_group_name_H-M   'P 1'
#
loop_
_entity.id
_entity.type
_entity.pdbx_description
1 polymer ?
#
loop_
_entity_poly.entity_id
_entity_poly.type
_entity_poly.pdbx_seq_one_letter_code
_entity_poly.pdbx_strand_id
1 'polypeptide(L)'
;MAAPSTTSLEAGHPLRECDDCGLVVRLGPVSPGVDSRCPRCDAVLRRHRESEFHAPMALAVASLVLCLLTVSSPFLGLRLLGQDRDSEVFSGAWVFYDDGLWILSILVIATVVLVPLLRLGLRLMVLGGLRMDRPPPILATMLRWHEKLGIWTMLEVFLFGALVSYTRLADLAEVEFGPAVYGLAAAVVAMVAADGSFEPQAAWDALERRAATAHATSPPPAGPANSPQPAGPTNSLQPAGPAKVTQPARAGAMRIACDCCHKVSLAVPGDACPRCDSTLRHRKPNSITRSWALLIAAAVLYIPANYYPVMTVVTLGQGGPHTILGGVMEFAESGFLPLALIVFLASVAVPMLKLLGLAWMLIATQQGSARALLFRTRLYRFVEAIGRWSMIDVFVVSVLIALVRFGPIASINADIGAACFGAVVVLTMIAAETFDPRLMWDVAEEDTAVTPAVNNDRSAPIAASAHESPAAR
;
A
#
# COMPACT_ATOMS: atom_id res chain seq x y z
N MET A 1 43.14 28.73 14.89
CA MET A 1 42.32 27.74 15.60
C MET A 1 41.18 28.48 16.27
N ALA A 2 40.04 28.56 15.59
CA ALA A 2 38.81 29.18 16.09
C ALA A 2 37.75 28.08 16.20
N ALA A 3 37.18 27.91 17.38
CA ALA A 3 36.10 26.97 17.66
C ALA A 3 34.88 27.30 16.77
N PRO A 4 34.23 26.31 16.14
CA PRO A 4 32.98 26.57 15.44
C PRO A 4 31.90 26.87 16.47
N SER A 5 31.29 28.05 16.33
CA SER A 5 30.12 28.53 17.07
C SER A 5 29.00 27.48 17.12
N THR A 6 28.66 27.08 18.34
CA THR A 6 27.55 26.19 18.74
C THR A 6 26.19 26.87 18.60
N THR A 7 25.80 27.26 17.38
CA THR A 7 24.52 27.99 17.19
C THR A 7 23.78 27.68 15.88
N SER A 8 24.02 26.54 15.23
CA SER A 8 23.31 26.15 14.00
C SER A 8 22.89 24.67 13.89
N LEU A 9 22.98 23.87 14.96
CA LEU A 9 22.68 22.43 14.94
C LEU A 9 21.28 22.03 15.46
N GLU A 10 20.37 22.99 15.70
CA GLU A 10 18.97 22.71 16.08
C GLU A 10 17.96 22.92 14.94
N ALA A 11 18.34 22.62 13.69
CA ALA A 11 17.35 22.30 12.67
C ALA A 11 16.77 20.92 12.98
N GLY A 12 15.74 20.88 13.83
CA GLY A 12 15.15 19.67 14.38
C GLY A 12 14.87 18.62 13.31
N HIS A 13 15.62 17.52 13.36
CA HIS A 13 15.41 16.33 12.54
C HIS A 13 13.93 15.91 12.49
N PRO A 14 13.41 15.52 11.31
CA PRO A 14 12.00 15.19 11.17
C PRO A 14 11.62 14.00 12.07
N LEU A 15 10.52 14.15 12.80
CA LEU A 15 9.93 13.09 13.60
C LEU A 15 9.06 12.21 12.70
N ARG A 16 9.11 10.90 12.92
CA ARG A 16 8.25 9.92 12.24
C ARG A 16 7.75 8.88 13.23
N GLU A 17 6.45 8.59 13.19
CA GLU A 17 5.86 7.47 13.92
C GLU A 17 6.02 6.18 13.09
N CYS A 18 6.31 5.07 13.77
CA CYS A 18 6.31 3.76 13.16
C CYS A 18 4.87 3.26 12.98
N ASP A 19 4.48 2.95 11.74
CA ASP A 19 3.12 2.46 11.43
C ASP A 19 2.83 1.08 12.09
N ASP A 20 3.86 0.29 12.38
CA ASP A 20 3.73 -1.05 12.99
C ASP A 20 3.62 -1.01 14.53
N CYS A 21 4.47 -0.23 15.19
CA CYS A 21 4.62 -0.28 16.65
C CYS A 21 4.34 1.02 17.39
N GLY A 22 4.00 2.11 16.67
CA GLY A 22 3.63 3.40 17.24
C GLY A 22 4.79 4.22 17.81
N LEU A 23 6.03 3.70 17.77
CA LEU A 23 7.18 4.43 18.30
C LEU A 23 7.48 5.67 17.45
N VAL A 24 7.48 6.84 18.09
CA VAL A 24 7.89 8.11 17.45
C VAL A 24 9.41 8.25 17.52
N VAL A 25 10.06 8.18 16.36
CA VAL A 25 11.51 8.23 16.20
C VAL A 25 11.92 9.54 15.54
N ARG A 26 13.02 10.13 16.00
CA ARG A 26 13.67 11.27 15.34
C ARG A 26 14.62 10.75 14.28
N LEU A 27 14.39 11.10 13.01
CA LEU A 27 15.20 10.62 11.89
C LEU A 27 16.50 11.42 11.78
N GLY A 28 17.62 10.82 12.17
CA GLY A 28 18.95 11.41 11.95
C GLY A 28 19.31 11.54 10.47
N PRO A 29 20.41 12.25 10.14
CA PRO A 29 20.93 12.28 8.78
C PRO A 29 21.47 10.88 8.46
N VAL A 30 20.90 10.22 7.46
CA VAL A 30 21.31 8.90 7.00
C VAL A 30 22.00 9.07 5.64
N SER A 31 23.10 8.35 5.43
CA SER A 31 23.80 8.35 4.14
C SER A 31 22.87 7.91 3.01
N PRO A 32 23.05 8.42 1.78
CA PRO A 32 22.27 7.99 0.64
C PRO A 32 22.30 6.47 0.46
N GLY A 33 21.14 5.86 0.16
CA GLY A 33 21.00 4.43 -0.03
C GLY A 33 20.82 3.58 1.24
N VAL A 34 20.90 4.17 2.44
CA VAL A 34 20.62 3.46 3.69
C VAL A 34 19.20 3.78 4.18
N ASP A 35 18.40 2.73 4.41
CA ASP A 35 17.04 2.84 4.92
C ASP A 35 17.04 3.14 6.43
N SER A 36 16.23 4.11 6.85
CA SER A 36 15.95 4.36 8.27
C SER A 36 15.02 3.27 8.81
N ARG A 37 15.41 2.58 9.89
CA ARG A 37 14.65 1.48 10.50
C ARG A 37 14.18 1.83 11.91
N CYS A 38 13.04 1.26 12.32
CA CYS A 38 12.52 1.39 13.66
C CYS A 38 13.37 0.56 14.64
N PRO A 39 13.89 1.14 15.73
CA PRO A 39 14.71 0.41 16.69
C PRO A 39 13.92 -0.63 17.51
N ARG A 40 12.58 -0.55 17.51
CA ARG A 40 11.71 -1.45 18.29
C ARG A 40 11.27 -2.69 17.52
N CYS A 41 10.83 -2.53 16.27
CA CYS A 41 10.23 -3.62 15.48
C CYS A 41 10.94 -3.88 14.15
N ASP A 42 12.00 -3.14 13.84
CA ASP A 42 12.74 -3.22 12.56
C ASP A 42 11.85 -2.97 11.32
N ALA A 43 10.81 -2.14 11.48
CA ALA A 43 10.05 -1.60 10.36
C ALA A 43 10.88 -0.56 9.60
N VAL A 44 10.83 -0.58 8.26
CA VAL A 44 11.47 0.46 7.46
C VAL A 44 10.64 1.73 7.62
N LEU A 45 11.21 2.73 8.29
CA LEU A 45 10.59 4.05 8.47
C LEU A 45 10.70 4.83 7.17
N ARG A 46 11.92 5.13 6.70
CA ARG A 46 12.13 5.96 5.49
C ARG A 46 13.18 5.32 4.59
N ARG A 47 12.86 5.14 3.32
CA ARG A 47 13.85 4.78 2.29
C ARG A 47 14.48 6.06 1.78
N HIS A 48 15.80 6.16 1.77
CA HIS A 48 16.50 7.36 1.28
C HIS A 48 17.03 7.08 -0.12
N ARG A 49 16.42 7.68 -1.15
CA ARG A 49 16.92 7.56 -2.53
C ARG A 49 17.51 8.88 -3.01
N GLU A 50 18.63 8.80 -3.71
CA GLU A 50 19.24 9.94 -4.41
C GLU A 50 18.29 10.37 -5.54
N SER A 51 17.42 11.36 -5.28
CA SER A 51 16.36 11.71 -6.23
C SER A 51 16.72 12.94 -7.06
N GLU A 52 17.26 12.72 -8.25
CA GLU A 52 16.96 13.61 -9.36
C GLU A 52 15.53 13.31 -9.84
N PHE A 53 14.63 14.29 -9.83
CA PHE A 53 13.23 14.13 -10.26
C PHE A 53 13.07 13.77 -11.76
N HIS A 54 14.17 13.56 -12.50
CA HIS A 54 14.17 13.21 -13.91
C HIS A 54 13.88 11.72 -14.14
N ALA A 55 14.59 10.84 -13.43
CA ALA A 55 14.41 9.38 -13.54
C ALA A 55 12.96 8.91 -13.21
N PRO A 56 12.33 9.29 -12.08
CA PRO A 56 10.98 8.83 -11.77
C PRO A 56 9.94 9.38 -12.75
N MET A 57 10.17 10.56 -13.34
CA MET A 57 9.28 11.11 -14.35
C MET A 57 9.40 10.35 -15.68
N ALA A 58 10.62 10.06 -16.13
CA ALA A 58 10.85 9.30 -17.37
C ALA A 58 10.24 7.89 -17.27
N LEU A 59 10.44 7.20 -16.14
CA LEU A 59 9.85 5.88 -15.88
C LEU A 59 8.32 5.94 -15.81
N ALA A 60 7.75 7.01 -15.23
CA ALA A 60 6.29 7.18 -15.21
C ALA A 60 5.71 7.44 -16.61
N VAL A 61 6.39 8.21 -17.47
CA VAL A 61 5.96 8.41 -18.86
C VAL A 61 6.07 7.10 -19.65
N ALA A 62 7.19 6.39 -19.53
CA ALA A 62 7.38 5.09 -20.18
C ALA A 62 6.30 4.09 -19.77
N SER A 63 6.01 4.00 -18.46
CA SER A 63 4.94 3.14 -17.91
C SER A 63 3.57 3.51 -18.48
N LEU A 64 3.26 4.81 -18.61
CA LEU A 64 1.99 5.27 -19.15
C LEU A 64 1.83 4.88 -20.62
N VAL A 65 2.86 5.10 -21.43
CA VAL A 65 2.86 4.71 -22.84
C VAL A 65 2.71 3.21 -22.99
N LEU A 66 3.45 2.41 -22.23
CA LEU A 66 3.36 0.95 -22.25
C LEU A 66 1.99 0.44 -21.81
N CYS A 67 1.38 1.05 -20.79
CA CYS A 67 0.01 0.72 -20.37
C CYS A 67 -0.99 1.01 -21.50
N LEU A 68 -0.91 2.20 -22.12
CA LEU A 68 -1.81 2.56 -23.22
C LEU A 68 -1.66 1.62 -24.42
N LEU A 69 -0.42 1.27 -24.79
CA LEU A 69 -0.14 0.31 -25.87
C LEU A 69 -0.67 -1.08 -25.54
N THR A 70 -0.52 -1.53 -24.30
CA THR A 70 -1.02 -2.84 -23.84
C THR A 70 -2.54 -2.90 -23.94
N VAL A 71 -3.21 -1.84 -23.50
CA VAL A 71 -4.67 -1.74 -23.48
C VAL A 71 -5.25 -1.63 -24.89
N SER A 72 -4.51 -1.05 -25.84
CA SER A 72 -4.94 -0.92 -27.25
C SER A 72 -4.51 -2.09 -28.15
N SER A 73 -3.84 -3.11 -27.61
CA SER A 73 -3.27 -4.21 -28.39
C SER A 73 -4.03 -5.52 -28.14
N PRO A 74 -4.10 -6.42 -29.14
CA PRO A 74 -4.67 -7.75 -28.92
C PRO A 74 -3.78 -8.55 -27.95
N PHE A 75 -4.44 -9.27 -27.06
CA PHE A 75 -3.83 -10.04 -25.99
C PHE A 75 -3.58 -11.48 -26.40
N LEU A 76 -4.59 -12.14 -26.94
CA LEU A 76 -4.49 -13.52 -27.42
C LEU A 76 -5.16 -13.63 -28.80
N GLY A 77 -4.43 -14.12 -29.79
CA GLY A 77 -4.99 -14.52 -31.08
C GLY A 77 -5.14 -16.03 -31.12
N LEU A 78 -6.28 -16.52 -31.58
CA LEU A 78 -6.47 -17.95 -31.82
C LEU A 78 -6.83 -18.18 -33.29
N ARG A 79 -6.07 -19.09 -33.90
CA ARG A 79 -6.34 -19.61 -35.25
C ARG A 79 -7.14 -20.89 -35.16
N LEU A 80 -8.46 -20.76 -35.21
CA LEU A 80 -9.36 -21.91 -35.34
C LEU A 80 -10.10 -21.82 -36.67
N LEU A 81 -10.01 -22.89 -37.47
CA LEU A 81 -10.72 -23.05 -38.75
C LEU A 81 -10.51 -21.89 -39.76
N GLY A 82 -9.34 -21.24 -39.74
CA GLY A 82 -9.00 -20.16 -40.69
C GLY A 82 -9.66 -18.81 -40.40
N GLN A 83 -10.28 -18.64 -39.22
CA GLN A 83 -10.78 -17.36 -38.75
C GLN A 83 -9.93 -16.89 -37.56
N ASP A 84 -9.23 -15.77 -37.73
CA ASP A 84 -8.48 -15.11 -36.65
C ASP A 84 -9.50 -14.44 -35.71
N ARG A 85 -9.59 -14.92 -34.46
CA ARG A 85 -10.30 -14.21 -33.38
C ARG A 85 -9.30 -13.70 -32.36
N ASP A 86 -9.15 -12.39 -32.33
CA ASP A 86 -8.35 -11.69 -31.35
C ASP A 86 -9.18 -11.38 -30.10
N SER A 87 -8.57 -11.57 -28.94
CA SER A 87 -9.12 -11.18 -27.64
C SER A 87 -8.36 -10.00 -27.09
N GLU A 88 -9.07 -8.94 -26.76
CA GLU A 88 -8.54 -7.79 -26.03
C GLU A 88 -8.66 -8.00 -24.52
N VAL A 89 -7.84 -7.30 -23.73
CA VAL A 89 -7.89 -7.38 -22.26
C VAL A 89 -9.28 -7.03 -21.70
N PHE A 90 -10.02 -6.11 -22.36
CA PHE A 90 -11.37 -5.72 -21.95
C PHE A 90 -12.44 -6.77 -22.22
N SER A 91 -12.23 -7.62 -23.24
CA SER A 91 -13.19 -8.67 -23.61
C SER A 91 -13.54 -9.54 -22.42
N GLY A 92 -12.54 -9.92 -21.62
CA GLY A 92 -12.74 -10.76 -20.45
C GLY A 92 -13.60 -10.13 -19.36
N ALA A 93 -13.51 -8.82 -19.15
CA ALA A 93 -14.39 -8.13 -18.23
C ALA A 93 -15.85 -8.10 -18.74
N TRP A 94 -16.04 -8.09 -20.05
CA TRP A 94 -17.36 -8.10 -20.67
C TRP A 94 -18.10 -9.42 -20.51
N VAL A 95 -17.37 -10.54 -20.51
CA VAL A 95 -17.95 -11.85 -20.20
C VAL A 95 -18.61 -11.89 -18.82
N PHE A 96 -17.99 -11.28 -17.79
CA PHE A 96 -18.61 -11.21 -16.46
C PHE A 96 -19.88 -10.37 -16.41
N TYR A 97 -19.97 -9.36 -17.28
CA TYR A 97 -21.17 -8.55 -17.36
C TYR A 97 -22.34 -9.37 -17.91
N ASP A 98 -22.09 -10.13 -18.97
CA ASP A 98 -23.09 -10.99 -19.61
C ASP A 98 -23.55 -12.13 -18.69
N ASP A 99 -22.65 -12.68 -17.87
CA ASP A 99 -22.96 -13.70 -16.86
C ASP A 99 -23.68 -13.13 -15.62
N GLY A 100 -24.09 -11.87 -15.64
CA GLY A 100 -24.82 -11.20 -14.54
C GLY A 100 -23.95 -10.78 -13.35
N LEU A 101 -22.64 -11.00 -13.42
CA LEU A 101 -21.63 -10.63 -12.41
C LEU A 101 -21.06 -9.23 -12.68
N TRP A 102 -21.93 -8.25 -12.90
CA TRP A 102 -21.55 -6.87 -13.25
C TRP A 102 -20.60 -6.20 -12.25
N ILE A 103 -20.70 -6.55 -10.96
CA ILE A 103 -19.79 -6.05 -9.91
C ILE A 103 -18.35 -6.48 -10.19
N LEU A 104 -18.14 -7.74 -10.59
CA LEU A 104 -16.82 -8.28 -10.89
C LEU A 104 -16.25 -7.65 -12.16
N SER A 105 -17.08 -7.42 -13.18
CA SER A 105 -16.69 -6.69 -14.39
C SER A 105 -16.17 -5.27 -14.08
N ILE A 106 -16.93 -4.50 -13.28
CA ILE A 106 -16.51 -3.15 -12.86
C ILE A 106 -15.20 -3.21 -12.07
N LEU A 107 -15.08 -4.17 -11.15
CA LEU A 107 -13.88 -4.35 -10.36
C LEU A 107 -12.66 -4.58 -11.26
N VAL A 108 -12.76 -5.53 -12.20
CA VAL A 108 -11.66 -5.87 -13.12
C VAL A 108 -11.25 -4.68 -13.99
N ILE A 109 -12.20 -3.97 -14.60
CA ILE A 109 -11.91 -2.78 -15.42
C ILE A 109 -11.26 -1.69 -14.57
N ALA A 110 -11.81 -1.45 -13.38
CA ALA A 110 -11.30 -0.42 -12.48
C ALA A 110 -9.85 -0.71 -12.06
N THR A 111 -9.51 -1.95 -11.71
CA THR A 111 -8.19 -2.31 -11.19
C THR A 111 -7.14 -2.55 -12.26
N VAL A 112 -7.53 -3.09 -13.43
CA VAL A 112 -6.59 -3.42 -14.52
C VAL A 112 -6.27 -2.19 -15.36
N VAL A 113 -7.22 -1.27 -15.54
CA VAL A 113 -7.06 -0.13 -16.45
C VAL A 113 -7.16 1.20 -15.73
N LEU A 114 -8.27 1.48 -15.05
CA LEU A 114 -8.55 2.81 -14.53
C LEU A 114 -7.55 3.24 -13.43
N VAL A 115 -7.33 2.39 -12.43
CA VAL A 115 -6.46 2.67 -11.28
C VAL A 115 -4.99 2.83 -11.68
N PRO A 116 -4.38 1.94 -12.50
CA PRO A 116 -3.00 2.13 -12.98
C PRO A 116 -2.81 3.43 -13.76
N LEU A 117 -3.71 3.73 -14.70
CA LEU A 117 -3.65 4.96 -15.51
C LEU A 117 -3.80 6.20 -14.63
N LEU A 118 -4.76 6.20 -13.71
CA LEU A 118 -4.97 7.30 -12.77
C LEU A 118 -3.76 7.52 -11.87
N ARG A 119 -3.15 6.44 -11.35
CA ARG A 119 -1.98 6.52 -10.48
C ARG A 119 -0.75 7.07 -11.21
N LEU A 120 -0.51 6.62 -12.45
CA LEU A 120 0.55 7.13 -13.32
C LEU A 120 0.32 8.61 -13.68
N GLY A 121 -0.92 8.97 -14.02
CA GLY A 121 -1.31 10.36 -14.28
C GLY A 121 -1.05 11.27 -13.08
N LEU A 122 -1.48 10.87 -11.87
CA LEU A 122 -1.23 11.61 -10.64
C LEU A 122 0.28 11.77 -10.36
N ARG A 123 1.09 10.73 -10.56
CA ARG A 123 2.55 10.83 -10.39
C ARG A 123 3.17 11.85 -11.35
N LEU A 124 2.78 11.82 -12.62
CA LEU A 124 3.25 12.76 -13.63
C LEU A 124 2.82 14.18 -13.31
N MET A 125 1.58 14.39 -12.88
CA MET A 125 1.09 15.70 -12.45
C MET A 125 1.84 16.22 -11.22
N VAL A 126 2.12 15.37 -10.22
CA VAL A 126 2.90 15.75 -9.03
C VAL A 126 4.34 16.11 -9.40
N LEU A 127 5.02 15.26 -10.16
CA LEU A 127 6.41 15.51 -10.59
C LEU A 127 6.52 16.73 -11.51
N GLY A 128 5.55 16.92 -12.42
CA GLY A 128 5.45 18.10 -13.28
C GLY A 128 5.17 19.37 -12.48
N GLY A 129 4.23 19.33 -11.53
CA GLY A 129 3.90 20.47 -10.68
C GLY A 129 5.04 20.87 -9.74
N LEU A 130 5.85 19.90 -9.28
CA LEU A 130 7.08 20.17 -8.52
C LEU A 130 8.18 20.84 -9.36
N ARG A 131 8.09 20.82 -10.69
CA ARG A 131 9.02 21.57 -11.57
C ARG A 131 8.58 23.00 -11.82
N MET A 132 7.33 23.36 -11.54
CA MET A 132 6.85 24.73 -11.68
C MET A 132 7.41 25.61 -10.57
N ASP A 133 7.70 26.89 -10.86
CA ASP A 133 8.19 27.84 -9.83
C ASP A 133 7.17 28.06 -8.70
N ARG A 134 5.88 27.99 -9.03
CA ARG A 134 4.76 28.08 -8.08
C ARG A 134 3.92 26.80 -8.15
N PRO A 135 4.16 25.81 -7.26
CA PRO A 135 3.37 24.59 -7.27
C PRO A 135 1.91 24.92 -6.89
N PRO A 136 0.92 24.43 -7.64
CA PRO A 136 -0.48 24.69 -7.33
C PRO A 136 -0.88 23.99 -6.02
N PRO A 137 -1.80 24.56 -5.23
CA PRO A 137 -2.21 23.97 -3.94
C PRO A 137 -2.87 22.58 -4.09
N ILE A 138 -3.41 22.28 -5.28
CA ILE A 138 -4.01 20.98 -5.60
C ILE A 138 -2.99 19.83 -5.58
N LEU A 139 -1.69 20.11 -5.63
CA LEU A 139 -0.65 19.08 -5.66
C LEU A 139 -0.64 18.23 -4.38
N ALA A 140 -0.94 18.84 -3.22
CA ALA A 140 -1.10 18.12 -1.98
C ALA A 140 -2.27 17.12 -2.06
N THR A 141 -3.41 17.55 -2.65
CA THR A 141 -4.56 16.67 -2.87
C THR A 141 -4.23 15.53 -3.83
N MET A 142 -3.51 15.81 -4.92
CA MET A 142 -3.06 14.78 -5.87
C MET A 142 -2.16 13.73 -5.22
N LEU A 143 -1.23 14.16 -4.36
CA LEU A 143 -0.33 13.26 -3.65
C LEU A 143 -1.07 12.39 -2.62
N ARG A 144 -2.10 12.93 -1.95
CA ARG A 144 -3.01 12.14 -1.10
C ARG A 144 -3.75 11.04 -1.88
N TRP A 145 -4.27 11.36 -3.07
CA TRP A 145 -4.94 10.37 -3.91
C TRP A 145 -3.96 9.32 -4.44
N HIS A 146 -2.74 9.73 -4.78
CA HIS A 146 -1.68 8.82 -5.20
C HIS A 146 -1.36 7.77 -4.12
N GLU A 147 -1.24 8.19 -2.85
CA GLU A 147 -1.00 7.29 -1.72
C GLU A 147 -2.13 6.28 -1.54
N LYS A 148 -3.40 6.72 -1.64
CA LYS A 148 -4.56 5.83 -1.51
C LYS A 148 -4.68 4.81 -2.65
N LEU A 149 -4.39 5.22 -3.89
CA LEU A 149 -4.51 4.36 -5.06
C LEU A 149 -3.39 3.31 -5.16
N GLY A 150 -2.28 3.50 -4.44
CA GLY A 150 -1.16 2.55 -4.44
C GLY A 150 -1.54 1.14 -4.01
N ILE A 151 -2.50 1.00 -3.10
CA ILE A 151 -2.98 -0.30 -2.60
C ILE A 151 -3.74 -1.09 -3.68
N TRP A 152 -4.36 -0.39 -4.62
CA TRP A 152 -5.30 -0.97 -5.59
C TRP A 152 -4.65 -1.31 -6.94
N THR A 153 -3.37 -1.00 -7.12
CA THR A 153 -2.69 -1.22 -8.41
C THR A 153 -2.17 -2.64 -8.46
N MET A 154 -2.78 -3.50 -9.28
CA MET A 154 -2.47 -4.93 -9.34
C MET A 154 -2.11 -5.39 -10.76
N LEU A 155 -1.29 -4.61 -11.48
CA LEU A 155 -0.91 -4.98 -12.85
C LEU A 155 -0.12 -6.29 -12.91
N GLU A 156 0.74 -6.54 -11.91
CA GLU A 156 1.56 -7.76 -11.80
C GLU A 156 0.70 -9.03 -11.75
N VAL A 157 -0.46 -8.91 -11.09
CA VAL A 157 -1.42 -10.00 -10.91
C VAL A 157 -1.99 -10.46 -12.25
N PHE A 158 -2.32 -9.50 -13.13
CA PHE A 158 -2.83 -9.81 -14.46
C PHE A 158 -1.79 -10.58 -15.30
N LEU A 159 -0.50 -10.24 -15.18
CA LEU A 159 0.58 -10.97 -15.84
C LEU A 159 0.69 -12.43 -15.36
N PHE A 160 0.55 -12.69 -14.06
CA PHE A 160 0.53 -14.06 -13.54
C PHE A 160 -0.72 -14.82 -13.99
N GLY A 161 -1.89 -14.17 -14.02
CA GLY A 161 -3.13 -14.75 -14.57
C GLY A 161 -2.99 -15.15 -16.03
N ALA A 162 -2.38 -14.29 -16.85
CA ALA A 162 -2.04 -14.58 -18.25
C ALA A 162 -1.15 -15.83 -18.38
N LEU A 163 -0.08 -15.90 -17.57
CA LEU A 163 0.88 -16.99 -17.61
C LEU A 163 0.25 -18.33 -17.21
N VAL A 164 -0.57 -18.33 -16.15
CA VAL A 164 -1.29 -19.51 -15.69
C VAL A 164 -2.30 -19.96 -16.74
N SER A 165 -3.06 -19.03 -17.34
CA SER A 165 -4.00 -19.40 -18.39
C SER A 165 -3.30 -20.01 -19.62
N TYR A 166 -2.14 -19.48 -20.01
CA TYR A 166 -1.35 -20.05 -21.09
C TYR A 166 -0.99 -21.51 -20.84
N THR A 167 -0.55 -21.86 -19.62
CA THR A 167 -0.19 -23.26 -19.31
C THR A 167 -1.35 -24.23 -19.49
N ARG A 168 -2.60 -23.77 -19.43
CA ARG A 168 -3.78 -24.60 -19.67
C ARG A 168 -4.18 -24.68 -21.15
N LEU A 169 -4.00 -23.60 -21.91
CA LEU A 169 -4.37 -23.56 -23.32
C LEU A 169 -3.30 -24.18 -24.24
N ALA A 170 -2.03 -24.12 -23.86
CA ALA A 170 -0.92 -24.66 -24.66
C ALA A 170 -1.02 -26.18 -24.87
N ASP A 171 -1.72 -26.89 -23.98
CA ASP A 171 -1.98 -28.33 -24.12
C ASP A 171 -3.06 -28.66 -25.17
N LEU A 172 -3.86 -27.66 -25.58
CA LEU A 172 -5.04 -27.83 -26.43
C LEU A 172 -4.87 -27.25 -27.84
N ALA A 173 -4.04 -26.21 -28.01
CA ALA A 173 -3.85 -25.52 -29.29
C ALA A 173 -2.50 -24.80 -29.37
N GLU A 174 -2.08 -24.45 -30.60
CA GLU A 174 -1.01 -23.47 -30.83
C GLU A 174 -1.52 -22.08 -30.43
N VAL A 175 -0.99 -21.56 -29.32
CA VAL A 175 -1.36 -20.26 -28.76
C VAL A 175 -0.33 -19.21 -29.17
N GLU A 176 -0.73 -18.23 -29.97
CA GLU A 176 0.11 -17.08 -30.31
C GLU A 176 -0.20 -15.90 -29.38
N PHE A 177 0.82 -15.45 -28.64
CA PHE A 177 0.68 -14.27 -27.80
C PHE A 177 0.69 -13.00 -28.64
N GLY A 178 -0.31 -12.15 -28.43
CA GLY A 178 -0.35 -10.83 -29.02
C GLY A 178 0.69 -9.87 -28.39
N PRO A 179 0.95 -8.73 -29.05
CA PRO A 179 1.88 -7.72 -28.55
C PRO A 179 1.52 -7.18 -27.15
N ALA A 180 0.26 -7.28 -26.72
CA ALA A 180 -0.15 -6.82 -25.40
C ALA A 180 0.53 -7.59 -24.25
N VAL A 181 0.87 -8.88 -24.40
CA VAL A 181 1.51 -9.64 -23.31
C VAL A 181 2.93 -9.13 -23.04
N TYR A 182 3.68 -8.84 -24.11
CA TYR A 182 5.02 -8.25 -24.00
C TYR A 182 4.94 -6.81 -23.48
N GLY A 183 3.97 -6.03 -23.98
CA GLY A 183 3.69 -4.68 -23.49
C GLY A 183 3.35 -4.65 -22.00
N LEU A 184 2.53 -5.61 -21.54
CA LEU A 184 2.15 -5.77 -20.14
C LEU A 184 3.36 -6.09 -19.27
N ALA A 185 4.19 -7.05 -19.68
CA ALA A 185 5.40 -7.42 -18.93
C ALA A 185 6.36 -6.22 -18.81
N ALA A 186 6.56 -5.47 -19.90
CA ALA A 186 7.36 -4.26 -19.90
C ALA A 186 6.73 -3.16 -19.01
N ALA A 187 5.40 -3.00 -19.07
CA ALA A 187 4.66 -2.04 -18.25
C ALA A 187 4.80 -2.35 -16.75
N VAL A 188 4.70 -3.62 -16.36
CA VAL A 188 4.91 -4.07 -14.97
C VAL A 188 6.31 -3.69 -14.49
N VAL A 189 7.36 -4.04 -15.25
CA VAL A 189 8.74 -3.72 -14.86
C VAL A 189 8.95 -2.21 -14.76
N ALA A 190 8.45 -1.44 -15.73
CA ALA A 190 8.54 0.01 -15.74
C ALA A 190 7.80 0.64 -14.54
N MET A 191 6.61 0.13 -14.20
CA MET A 191 5.85 0.59 -13.05
C MET A 191 6.55 0.29 -11.73
N VAL A 192 7.10 -0.92 -11.55
CA VAL A 192 7.88 -1.29 -10.36
C VAL A 192 9.12 -0.40 -10.22
N ALA A 193 9.80 -0.13 -11.34
CA ALA A 193 10.93 0.80 -11.36
C ALA A 193 10.50 2.24 -11.03
N ALA A 194 9.36 2.69 -11.55
CA ALA A 194 8.79 4.01 -11.27
C ALA A 194 8.36 4.15 -9.80
N ASP A 195 7.76 3.11 -9.23
CA ASP A 195 7.35 3.03 -7.82
C ASP A 195 8.57 2.98 -6.89
N GLY A 196 9.60 2.24 -7.28
CA GLY A 196 10.85 2.22 -6.56
C GLY A 196 11.52 3.60 -6.56
N SER A 197 11.66 4.23 -7.72
CA SER A 197 12.39 5.50 -7.87
C SER A 197 11.69 6.71 -7.25
N PHE A 198 10.38 6.67 -7.05
CA PHE A 198 9.62 7.76 -6.45
C PHE A 198 9.50 7.63 -4.93
N GLU A 199 10.09 8.57 -4.17
CA GLU A 199 9.92 8.67 -2.71
C GLU A 199 8.80 9.68 -2.37
N PRO A 200 7.61 9.24 -1.90
CA PRO A 200 6.48 10.14 -1.63
C PRO A 200 6.81 11.20 -0.59
N GLN A 201 7.58 10.84 0.45
CA GLN A 201 7.98 11.75 1.51
C GLN A 201 8.90 12.87 1.02
N ALA A 202 9.75 12.60 0.02
CA ALA A 202 10.59 13.63 -0.58
C ALA A 202 9.75 14.67 -1.36
N ALA A 203 8.71 14.24 -2.09
CA ALA A 203 7.78 15.13 -2.79
C ALA A 203 7.02 16.05 -1.82
N TRP A 204 6.55 15.44 -0.74
CA TRP A 204 5.91 16.08 0.39
C TRP A 204 6.84 17.09 1.11
N ASP A 205 8.12 16.75 1.31
CA ASP A 205 9.14 17.63 1.93
C ASP A 205 9.50 18.79 0.99
N ALA A 206 9.49 18.55 -0.33
CA ALA A 206 9.70 19.58 -1.35
C ALA A 206 8.55 20.60 -1.38
N LEU A 207 7.29 20.14 -1.29
CA LEU A 207 6.12 21.01 -1.17
C LEU A 207 6.19 21.91 0.06
N GLU A 208 6.52 21.34 1.22
CA GLU A 208 6.60 22.09 2.47
C GLU A 208 7.72 23.15 2.45
N ARG A 209 8.90 22.79 1.94
CA ARG A 209 10.01 23.74 1.79
C ARG A 209 9.62 24.93 0.90
N ARG A 210 8.88 24.69 -0.18
CA ARG A 210 8.43 25.76 -1.10
C ARG A 210 7.31 26.63 -0.53
N ALA A 211 6.39 26.03 0.21
CA ALA A 211 5.39 26.80 0.95
C ALA A 211 6.06 27.75 1.96
N ALA A 212 7.08 27.25 2.67
CA ALA A 212 7.86 28.07 3.60
C ALA A 212 8.61 29.23 2.91
N THR A 213 9.23 29.00 1.75
CA THR A 213 9.89 30.07 0.99
C THR A 213 8.90 31.10 0.46
N ALA A 214 7.73 30.68 -0.03
CA ALA A 214 6.68 31.58 -0.51
C ALA A 214 6.16 32.52 0.60
N HIS A 215 5.98 31.99 1.82
CA HIS A 215 5.61 32.81 2.98
C HIS A 215 6.72 33.79 3.40
N ALA A 216 8.00 33.39 3.30
CA ALA A 216 9.12 34.27 3.62
C ALA A 216 9.29 35.44 2.62
N THR A 217 8.85 35.27 1.36
CA THR A 217 8.93 36.31 0.31
C THR A 217 7.72 37.26 0.31
N SER A 218 6.67 36.99 1.10
CA SER A 218 5.50 37.87 1.20
C SER A 218 5.82 39.08 2.09
N PRO A 219 5.71 40.34 1.61
CA PRO A 219 5.94 41.50 2.47
C PRO A 219 4.93 41.53 3.62
N PRO A 220 5.32 41.96 4.84
CA PRO A 220 4.40 42.03 5.96
C PRO A 220 3.20 42.93 5.60
N PRO A 221 1.98 42.59 6.04
CA PRO A 221 0.81 43.42 5.77
C PRO A 221 1.07 44.84 6.28
N ALA A 222 0.87 45.84 5.41
CA ALA A 222 0.97 47.24 5.79
C ALA A 222 0.02 47.49 6.97
N GLY A 223 0.60 47.71 8.16
CA GLY A 223 -0.17 48.11 9.33
C GLY A 223 -0.97 49.38 9.02
N PRO A 224 -2.13 49.58 9.67
CA PRO A 224 -2.95 50.76 9.42
C PRO A 224 -2.12 52.02 9.71
N ALA A 225 -1.86 52.79 8.66
CA ALA A 225 -1.31 54.13 8.77
C ALA A 225 -2.38 55.02 9.42
N ASN A 226 -2.12 55.46 10.66
CA ASN A 226 -2.45 56.77 11.24
C ASN A 226 -2.74 56.68 12.75
N SER A 227 -1.75 57.06 13.55
CA SER A 227 -1.98 57.64 14.87
C SER A 227 -0.80 58.56 15.22
N PRO A 228 -1.03 59.84 15.56
CA PRO A 228 0.06 60.77 15.86
C PRO A 228 0.66 60.48 17.25
N GLN A 229 1.96 60.23 17.30
CA GLN A 229 2.75 60.12 18.54
C GLN A 229 3.21 61.51 19.01
N PRO A 230 3.10 61.85 20.31
CA PRO A 230 3.87 62.94 20.88
C PRO A 230 5.26 62.45 21.33
N ALA A 231 6.25 63.33 21.14
CA ALA A 231 7.67 63.11 21.38
C ALA A 231 8.04 62.99 22.87
N GLY A 232 8.94 62.05 23.20
CA GLY A 232 9.63 61.92 24.48
C GLY A 232 10.91 61.08 24.32
N PRO A 233 12.01 61.34 25.07
CA PRO A 233 13.35 61.09 24.57
C PRO A 233 13.91 59.70 24.90
N THR A 234 14.63 59.18 23.90
CA THR A 234 15.76 58.24 23.90
C THR A 234 16.10 57.50 25.21
N ASN A 235 15.98 56.17 25.18
CA ASN A 235 17.06 55.31 25.67
C ASN A 235 17.18 54.01 24.86
N SER A 236 18.43 53.70 24.60
CA SER A 236 18.99 52.61 23.80
C SER A 236 18.71 51.20 24.37
N LEU A 237 18.18 50.30 23.55
CA LEU A 237 18.70 48.95 23.23
C LEU A 237 17.61 48.12 22.53
N GLN A 238 17.81 47.74 21.28
CA GLN A 238 17.22 46.55 20.64
C GLN A 238 18.12 46.15 19.45
N PRO A 239 18.21 44.84 19.12
CA PRO A 239 17.09 44.21 18.45
C PRO A 239 16.63 42.92 19.14
N ALA A 240 15.34 42.87 19.45
CA ALA A 240 14.63 41.64 19.74
C ALA A 240 14.52 40.86 18.42
N GLY A 241 15.12 39.67 18.37
CA GLY A 241 14.93 38.73 17.28
C GLY A 241 13.45 38.32 17.13
N PRO A 242 13.05 37.75 15.98
CA PRO A 242 11.67 37.41 15.73
C PRO A 242 11.19 36.41 16.79
N ALA A 243 10.18 36.82 17.55
CA ALA A 243 9.51 35.96 18.51
C ALA A 243 9.00 34.72 17.76
N LYS A 244 9.62 33.55 18.03
CA LYS A 244 9.01 32.27 17.74
C LYS A 244 7.61 32.33 18.36
N VAL A 245 6.58 32.19 17.53
CA VAL A 245 5.21 31.96 17.99
C VAL A 245 5.22 30.60 18.68
N THR A 246 5.63 30.59 19.94
CA THR A 246 5.43 29.46 20.84
C THR A 246 3.93 29.46 21.11
N GLN A 247 3.19 28.73 20.28
CA GLN A 247 1.76 28.52 20.51
C GLN A 247 1.58 28.02 21.95
N PRO A 248 0.68 28.63 22.75
CA PRO A 248 0.44 28.17 24.10
C PRO A 248 0.06 26.69 24.04
N ALA A 249 0.65 25.86 24.90
CA ALA A 249 0.38 24.44 24.97
C ALA A 249 -1.13 24.23 25.15
N ARG A 250 -1.83 23.87 24.08
CA ARG A 250 -3.26 23.56 24.12
C ARG A 250 -3.44 22.35 25.01
N ALA A 251 -4.35 22.45 25.99
CA ALA A 251 -4.69 21.31 26.84
C ALA A 251 -5.09 20.11 25.95
N GLY A 252 -4.44 18.96 26.15
CA GLY A 252 -4.68 17.75 25.35
C GLY A 252 -3.87 17.65 24.04
N ALA A 253 -2.97 18.58 23.74
CA ALA A 253 -2.08 18.46 22.59
C ALA A 253 -1.06 17.34 22.80
N MET A 254 -0.97 16.42 21.83
CA MET A 254 -0.02 15.31 21.81
C MET A 254 0.64 15.21 20.44
N ARG A 255 1.72 14.43 20.32
CA ARG A 255 2.32 14.15 19.02
C ARG A 255 1.45 13.13 18.29
N ILE A 256 0.92 13.51 17.14
CA ILE A 256 0.08 12.66 16.30
C ILE A 256 0.72 12.59 14.91
N ALA A 257 0.96 11.38 14.40
CA ALA A 257 1.30 11.20 12.99
C ALA A 257 0.05 11.25 12.13
N CYS A 258 0.18 11.89 10.98
CA CYS A 258 -0.82 11.84 9.94
C CYS A 258 -0.80 10.47 9.22
N ASP A 259 -1.91 9.74 9.19
CA ASP A 259 -2.02 8.46 8.46
C ASP A 259 -1.84 8.60 6.93
N CYS A 260 -1.95 9.82 6.39
CA CYS A 260 -1.76 10.09 4.96
C CYS A 260 -0.31 10.45 4.67
N CYS A 261 0.16 11.60 5.14
CA CYS A 261 1.49 12.11 4.79
C CYS A 261 2.59 11.79 5.83
N HIS A 262 2.30 11.01 6.87
CA HIS A 262 3.20 10.58 7.96
C HIS A 262 3.89 11.72 8.74
N LYS A 263 3.44 12.97 8.56
CA LYS A 263 3.95 14.12 9.32
C LYS A 263 3.49 14.03 10.77
N VAL A 264 4.43 14.01 11.70
CA VAL A 264 4.16 14.12 13.14
C VAL A 264 3.98 15.58 13.50
N SER A 265 2.79 15.92 14.01
CA SER A 265 2.46 17.27 14.46
C SER A 265 2.03 17.25 15.92
N LEU A 266 2.33 18.32 16.66
CA LEU A 266 1.74 18.54 17.98
C LEU A 266 0.31 19.04 17.76
N ALA A 267 -0.68 18.20 18.04
CA ALA A 267 -2.07 18.45 17.70
C ALA A 267 -3.02 17.80 18.71
N VAL A 268 -4.27 18.27 18.74
CA VAL A 268 -5.37 17.60 19.44
C VAL A 268 -6.04 16.64 18.44
N PRO A 269 -6.44 15.42 18.85
CA PRO A 269 -7.18 14.52 17.96
C PRO A 269 -8.40 15.21 17.34
N GLY A 270 -8.52 15.17 16.01
CA GLY A 270 -9.55 15.91 15.27
C GLY A 270 -9.04 17.15 14.54
N ASP A 271 -7.87 17.69 14.91
CA ASP A 271 -7.23 18.79 14.19
C ASP A 271 -6.90 18.39 12.74
N ALA A 272 -6.89 19.37 11.84
CA ALA A 272 -6.46 19.17 10.47
C ALA A 272 -4.93 19.09 10.37
N CYS A 273 -4.43 18.16 9.57
CA CYS A 273 -3.00 18.04 9.29
C CYS A 273 -2.50 19.30 8.56
N PRO A 274 -1.45 19.99 9.05
CA PRO A 274 -0.97 21.23 8.43
C PRO A 274 -0.34 21.03 7.05
N ARG A 275 -0.12 19.78 6.62
CA ARG A 275 0.50 19.45 5.33
C ARG A 275 -0.50 19.03 4.26
N CYS A 276 -1.46 18.19 4.63
CA CYS A 276 -2.35 17.52 3.69
C CYS A 276 -3.83 17.70 4.05
N ASP A 277 -4.13 18.44 5.13
CA ASP A 277 -5.49 18.76 5.57
C ASP A 277 -6.35 17.54 5.95
N SER A 278 -5.74 16.36 6.11
CA SER A 278 -6.44 15.20 6.66
C SER A 278 -6.63 15.34 8.17
N THR A 279 -7.75 14.87 8.70
CA THR A 279 -7.99 14.81 10.14
C THR A 279 -6.93 13.96 10.85
N LEU A 280 -6.22 14.55 11.81
CA LEU A 280 -5.23 13.87 12.63
C LEU A 280 -5.92 13.00 13.68
N ARG A 281 -5.50 11.74 13.77
CA ARG A 281 -6.04 10.73 14.69
C ARG A 281 -4.87 10.02 15.34
N HIS A 282 -4.92 9.81 16.66
CA HIS A 282 -3.87 9.09 17.38
C HIS A 282 -3.87 7.59 17.01
N ARG A 283 -5.07 6.99 16.89
CA ARG A 283 -5.29 5.60 16.45
C ARG A 283 -6.50 5.53 15.54
N LYS A 284 -6.60 4.44 14.75
CA LYS A 284 -7.77 4.18 13.92
C LYS A 284 -9.02 4.01 14.81
N PRO A 285 -10.12 4.75 14.53
CA PRO A 285 -11.32 4.72 15.37
C PRO A 285 -12.02 3.36 15.29
N ASN A 286 -12.39 2.82 16.45
CA ASN A 286 -13.07 1.52 16.58
C ASN A 286 -12.38 0.40 15.79
N SER A 287 -11.05 0.42 15.71
CA SER A 287 -10.27 -0.52 14.90
C SER A 287 -10.60 -1.98 15.24
N ILE A 288 -10.60 -2.32 16.53
CA ILE A 288 -10.92 -3.68 17.01
C ILE A 288 -12.31 -4.13 16.57
N THR A 289 -13.35 -3.32 16.84
CA THR A 289 -14.75 -3.66 16.53
C THR A 289 -14.97 -3.79 15.02
N ARG A 290 -14.44 -2.85 14.23
CA ARG A 290 -14.60 -2.85 12.77
C ARG A 290 -13.83 -4.02 12.14
N SER A 291 -12.61 -4.31 12.60
CA SER A 291 -11.85 -5.46 12.15
C SER A 291 -12.57 -6.76 12.46
N TRP A 292 -13.16 -6.93 13.66
CA TRP A 292 -13.99 -8.11 13.97
C TRP A 292 -15.22 -8.23 13.07
N ALA A 293 -15.95 -7.14 12.84
CA ALA A 293 -17.15 -7.16 11.99
C ALA A 293 -16.82 -7.63 10.57
N LEU A 294 -15.75 -7.09 9.97
CA LEU A 294 -15.28 -7.49 8.64
C LEU A 294 -14.75 -8.93 8.63
N LEU A 295 -14.03 -9.34 9.68
CA LEU A 295 -13.45 -10.67 9.80
C LEU A 295 -14.54 -11.75 9.93
N ILE A 296 -15.58 -11.49 10.73
CA ILE A 296 -16.72 -12.40 10.89
C ILE A 296 -17.49 -12.50 9.57
N ALA A 297 -17.77 -11.37 8.91
CA ALA A 297 -18.43 -11.38 7.61
C ALA A 297 -17.64 -12.18 6.57
N ALA A 298 -16.31 -12.01 6.53
CA ALA A 298 -15.43 -12.80 5.67
C ALA A 298 -15.43 -14.28 6.04
N ALA A 299 -15.39 -14.64 7.33
CA ALA A 299 -15.41 -16.03 7.77
C ALA A 299 -16.72 -16.74 7.39
N VAL A 300 -17.86 -16.05 7.50
CA VAL A 300 -19.17 -16.58 7.09
C VAL A 300 -19.22 -16.82 5.58
N LEU A 301 -18.71 -15.89 4.76
CA LEU A 301 -18.66 -16.03 3.30
C LEU A 301 -17.61 -17.02 2.80
N TYR A 302 -16.60 -17.33 3.61
CA TYR A 302 -15.58 -18.32 3.26
C TYR A 302 -16.14 -19.73 3.16
N ILE A 303 -17.18 -20.06 3.93
CA ILE A 303 -17.87 -21.35 3.87
C ILE A 303 -18.53 -21.58 2.50
N PRO A 304 -19.47 -20.73 2.03
CA PRO A 304 -20.08 -20.90 0.72
C PRO A 304 -19.07 -20.73 -0.42
N ALA A 305 -18.02 -19.92 -0.25
CA ALA A 305 -16.96 -19.77 -1.26
C ALA A 305 -16.21 -21.08 -1.57
N ASN A 306 -16.01 -21.94 -0.56
CA ASN A 306 -15.33 -23.23 -0.74
C ASN A 306 -16.29 -24.39 -1.00
N TYR A 307 -17.55 -24.24 -0.61
CA TYR A 307 -18.58 -25.27 -0.76
C TYR A 307 -19.28 -25.22 -2.11
N TYR A 308 -19.64 -24.02 -2.59
CA TYR A 308 -20.31 -23.86 -3.88
C TYR A 308 -19.33 -23.91 -5.05
N PRO A 309 -19.81 -24.31 -6.24
CA PRO A 309 -19.00 -24.27 -7.45
C PRO A 309 -18.52 -22.85 -7.74
N VAL A 310 -17.27 -22.74 -8.17
CA VAL A 310 -16.69 -21.48 -8.64
C VAL A 310 -16.88 -21.34 -10.14
N MET A 311 -16.79 -22.45 -10.86
CA MET A 311 -17.02 -22.52 -12.29
C MET A 311 -17.67 -23.84 -12.68
N THR A 312 -18.50 -23.81 -13.70
CA THR A 312 -19.03 -25.01 -14.36
C THR A 312 -18.47 -25.06 -15.77
N VAL A 313 -17.79 -26.16 -16.09
CA VAL A 313 -17.21 -26.43 -17.42
C VAL A 313 -18.07 -27.48 -18.09
N VAL A 314 -18.64 -27.16 -19.25
CA VAL A 314 -19.43 -28.10 -20.07
C VAL A 314 -18.78 -28.23 -21.43
N THR A 315 -18.33 -29.44 -21.77
CA THR A 315 -17.68 -29.79 -23.04
C THR A 315 -18.49 -30.88 -23.74
N LEU A 316 -18.99 -30.65 -24.96
CA LEU A 316 -19.78 -31.64 -25.72
C LEU A 316 -21.00 -32.21 -24.92
N GLY A 317 -21.61 -31.39 -24.06
CA GLY A 317 -22.74 -31.80 -23.20
C GLY A 317 -22.36 -32.66 -21.99
N GLN A 318 -21.06 -32.94 -21.79
CA GLN A 318 -20.52 -33.59 -20.60
C GLN A 318 -19.64 -32.61 -19.82
N GLY A 319 -19.78 -32.59 -18.51
CA GLY A 319 -19.06 -31.66 -17.66
C GLY A 319 -19.80 -31.43 -16.35
N GLY A 320 -19.15 -30.78 -15.41
CA GLY A 320 -19.67 -30.64 -14.06
C GLY A 320 -19.25 -29.33 -13.40
N PRO A 321 -19.92 -28.98 -12.29
CA PRO A 321 -19.48 -27.89 -11.44
C PRO A 321 -18.18 -28.26 -10.72
N HIS A 322 -17.21 -27.34 -10.71
CA HIS A 322 -15.96 -27.47 -9.97
C HIS A 322 -15.88 -26.44 -8.84
N THR A 323 -15.64 -26.92 -7.62
CA THR A 323 -15.26 -26.08 -6.48
C THR A 323 -13.76 -25.74 -6.55
N ILE A 324 -13.29 -24.80 -5.73
CA ILE A 324 -11.87 -24.46 -5.62
C ILE A 324 -11.03 -25.71 -5.37
N LEU A 325 -11.41 -26.51 -4.36
CA LEU A 325 -10.67 -27.72 -4.00
C LEU A 325 -10.82 -28.82 -5.06
N GLY A 326 -11.98 -28.90 -5.71
CA GLY A 326 -12.18 -29.78 -6.87
C GLY A 326 -11.20 -29.46 -8.00
N GLY A 327 -11.03 -28.18 -8.33
CA GLY A 327 -10.05 -27.75 -9.33
C GLY A 327 -8.61 -28.09 -8.93
N VAL A 328 -8.24 -27.92 -7.66
CA VAL A 328 -6.91 -28.31 -7.14
C VAL A 328 -6.66 -29.82 -7.31
N MET A 329 -7.64 -30.66 -6.96
CA MET A 329 -7.53 -32.12 -7.09
C MET A 329 -7.35 -32.54 -8.54
N GLU A 330 -8.15 -31.97 -9.44
CA GLU A 330 -8.07 -32.25 -10.88
C GLU A 330 -6.71 -31.86 -11.47
N PHE A 331 -6.16 -30.70 -11.09
CA PHE A 331 -4.81 -30.31 -11.48
C PHE A 331 -3.74 -31.27 -10.96
N ALA A 332 -3.88 -31.75 -9.72
CA ALA A 332 -2.94 -32.68 -9.13
C ALA A 332 -2.98 -34.05 -9.83
N GLU A 333 -4.17 -34.56 -10.15
CA GLU A 333 -4.38 -35.81 -10.87
C GLU A 333 -3.89 -35.74 -12.32
N SER A 334 -4.01 -34.57 -12.95
CA SER A 334 -3.53 -34.31 -14.31
C SER A 334 -1.99 -34.17 -14.40
N GLY A 335 -1.26 -34.33 -13.29
CA GLY A 335 0.21 -34.21 -13.25
C GLY A 335 0.73 -32.77 -13.14
N PHE A 336 -0.15 -31.76 -13.13
CA PHE A 336 0.20 -30.35 -12.97
C PHE A 336 0.27 -29.94 -11.49
N LEU A 337 1.08 -30.67 -10.71
CA LEU A 337 1.27 -30.42 -9.27
C LEU A 337 1.65 -28.95 -8.94
N PRO A 338 2.51 -28.25 -9.71
CA PRO A 338 2.83 -26.85 -9.43
C PRO A 338 1.61 -25.94 -9.51
N LEU A 339 0.71 -26.17 -10.46
CA LEU A 339 -0.50 -25.37 -10.64
C LEU A 339 -1.51 -25.65 -9.52
N ALA A 340 -1.70 -26.92 -9.16
CA ALA A 340 -2.52 -27.31 -8.01
C ALA A 340 -2.05 -26.62 -6.71
N LEU A 341 -0.73 -26.59 -6.47
CA LEU A 341 -0.15 -25.94 -5.30
C LEU A 341 -0.38 -24.43 -5.29
N ILE A 342 -0.22 -23.76 -6.44
CA ILE A 342 -0.45 -22.32 -6.57
C ILE A 342 -1.91 -21.99 -6.24
N VAL A 343 -2.86 -22.70 -6.85
CA VAL A 343 -4.31 -22.48 -6.62
C VAL A 343 -4.66 -22.77 -5.17
N PHE A 344 -4.20 -23.88 -4.59
CA PHE A 344 -4.46 -24.20 -3.19
C PHE A 344 -3.91 -23.13 -2.23
N LEU A 345 -2.66 -22.71 -2.44
CA LEU A 345 -2.01 -21.73 -1.58
C LEU A 345 -2.73 -20.38 -1.67
N ALA A 346 -3.08 -19.93 -2.87
CA ALA A 346 -3.71 -18.64 -3.10
C ALA A 346 -5.19 -18.59 -2.65
N SER A 347 -5.94 -19.65 -2.88
CA SER A 347 -7.41 -19.66 -2.72
C SER A 347 -7.87 -20.20 -1.37
N VAL A 348 -7.07 -21.04 -0.72
CA VAL A 348 -7.44 -21.68 0.54
C VAL A 348 -6.50 -21.23 1.66
N ALA A 349 -5.20 -21.50 1.51
CA ALA A 349 -4.25 -21.29 2.60
C ALA A 349 -4.05 -19.81 2.95
N VAL A 350 -3.96 -18.92 1.95
CA VAL A 350 -3.79 -17.47 2.17
C VAL A 350 -5.00 -16.84 2.86
N PRO A 351 -6.26 -17.04 2.40
CA PRO A 351 -7.44 -16.57 3.13
C PRO A 351 -7.53 -17.14 4.54
N MET A 352 -7.27 -18.42 4.74
CA MET A 352 -7.23 -19.02 6.09
C MET A 352 -6.17 -18.36 6.98
N LEU A 353 -4.97 -18.15 6.46
CA LEU A 353 -3.90 -17.47 7.19
C LEU A 353 -4.32 -16.05 7.59
N LYS A 354 -4.97 -15.29 6.71
CA LYS A 354 -5.49 -13.95 7.03
C LYS A 354 -6.57 -14.02 8.12
N LEU A 355 -7.55 -14.92 7.96
CA LEU A 355 -8.67 -15.08 8.89
C LEU A 355 -8.17 -15.45 10.30
N LEU A 356 -7.36 -16.51 10.39
CA LEU A 356 -6.83 -17.01 11.65
C LEU A 356 -5.78 -16.05 12.25
N GLY A 357 -4.91 -15.48 11.42
CA GLY A 357 -3.87 -14.55 11.83
C GLY A 357 -4.45 -13.27 12.44
N LEU A 358 -5.42 -12.64 11.76
CA LEU A 358 -6.10 -11.45 12.28
C LEU A 358 -6.96 -11.77 13.51
N ALA A 359 -7.68 -12.90 13.52
CA ALA A 359 -8.44 -13.33 14.70
C ALA A 359 -7.53 -13.48 15.91
N TRP A 360 -6.40 -14.16 15.75
CA TRP A 360 -5.44 -14.35 16.82
C TRP A 360 -4.86 -13.03 17.33
N MET A 361 -4.49 -12.10 16.44
CA MET A 361 -4.00 -10.77 16.84
C MET A 361 -5.06 -9.97 17.59
N LEU A 362 -6.32 -9.98 17.13
CA LEU A 362 -7.42 -9.31 17.80
C LEU A 362 -7.67 -9.88 19.20
N ILE A 363 -7.72 -11.20 19.33
CA ILE A 363 -7.88 -11.89 20.62
C ILE A 363 -6.72 -11.54 21.56
N ALA A 364 -5.47 -11.66 21.08
CA ALA A 364 -4.29 -11.40 21.89
C ALA A 364 -4.18 -9.94 22.35
N THR A 365 -4.66 -8.99 21.53
CA THR A 365 -4.71 -7.56 21.88
C THR A 365 -5.75 -7.29 22.97
N GLN A 366 -6.93 -7.93 22.88
CA GLN A 366 -7.99 -7.80 23.89
C GLN A 366 -7.64 -8.48 25.21
N GLN A 367 -6.86 -9.56 25.18
CA GLN A 367 -6.34 -10.24 26.37
C GLN A 367 -5.16 -9.49 27.01
N GLY A 368 -4.71 -8.37 26.42
CA GLY A 368 -3.56 -7.59 26.89
C GLY A 368 -2.24 -8.33 26.88
N SER A 369 -2.10 -9.38 26.08
CA SER A 369 -0.90 -10.21 26.09
C SER A 369 0.29 -9.44 25.53
N ALA A 370 1.36 -9.30 26.32
CA ALA A 370 2.67 -8.81 25.88
C ALA A 370 3.54 -9.87 25.20
N ARG A 371 3.10 -11.14 25.12
CA ARG A 371 3.90 -12.24 24.58
C ARG A 371 4.11 -12.12 23.07
N ALA A 372 5.32 -12.42 22.60
CA ALA A 372 5.62 -12.53 21.18
C ALA A 372 5.22 -11.30 20.31
N LEU A 373 5.31 -10.07 20.84
CA LEU A 373 4.97 -8.83 20.11
C LEU A 373 5.69 -8.70 18.77
N LEU A 374 6.99 -9.01 18.76
CA LEU A 374 7.80 -8.99 17.54
C LEU A 374 7.31 -10.01 16.51
N PHE A 375 6.98 -11.23 16.95
CA PHE A 375 6.44 -12.25 16.06
C PHE A 375 5.08 -11.83 15.51
N ARG A 376 4.19 -11.30 16.35
CA ARG A 376 2.88 -10.81 15.90
C ARG A 376 2.99 -9.63 14.93
N THR A 377 3.93 -8.70 15.17
CA THR A 377 4.22 -7.59 14.26
C THR A 377 4.75 -8.11 12.92
N ARG A 378 5.68 -9.09 12.94
CA ARG A 378 6.16 -9.74 11.71
C ARG A 378 5.05 -10.49 10.98
N LEU A 379 4.19 -11.19 11.71
CA LEU A 379 3.04 -11.87 11.13
C LEU A 379 2.05 -10.87 10.51
N TYR A 380 1.80 -9.74 11.17
CA TYR A 380 0.99 -8.66 10.61
C TYR A 380 1.60 -8.15 9.30
N ARG A 381 2.91 -7.85 9.28
CA ARG A 381 3.63 -7.44 8.06
C ARG A 381 3.54 -8.51 6.96
N PHE A 382 3.60 -9.79 7.31
CA PHE A 382 3.47 -10.90 6.37
C PHE A 382 2.05 -11.00 5.81
N VAL A 383 1.03 -10.90 6.67
CA VAL A 383 -0.39 -10.88 6.31
C VAL A 383 -0.73 -9.69 5.41
N GLU A 384 -0.21 -8.50 5.72
CA GLU A 384 -0.37 -7.29 4.92
C GLU A 384 0.39 -7.40 3.58
N ALA A 385 1.61 -7.95 3.61
CA ALA A 385 2.40 -8.18 2.40
C ALA A 385 1.67 -9.13 1.45
N ILE A 386 1.20 -10.29 1.93
CA ILE A 386 0.36 -11.21 1.16
C ILE A 386 -0.95 -10.54 0.74
N GLY A 387 -1.49 -9.66 1.59
CA GLY A 387 -2.71 -8.90 1.35
C GLY A 387 -2.75 -8.23 -0.01
N ARG A 388 -1.64 -7.58 -0.40
CA ARG A 388 -1.46 -6.93 -1.71
C ARG A 388 -1.54 -7.90 -2.90
N TRP A 389 -1.22 -9.17 -2.70
CA TRP A 389 -1.21 -10.23 -3.73
C TRP A 389 -2.46 -11.10 -3.67
N SER A 390 -3.26 -11.00 -2.61
CA SER A 390 -4.36 -11.90 -2.31
C SER A 390 -5.52 -11.83 -3.32
N MET A 391 -5.57 -10.81 -4.18
CA MET A 391 -6.57 -10.73 -5.26
C MET A 391 -6.17 -11.54 -6.50
N ILE A 392 -4.95 -12.12 -6.53
CA ILE A 392 -4.47 -12.94 -7.65
C ILE A 392 -5.47 -14.00 -8.07
N ASP A 393 -6.02 -14.72 -7.09
CA ASP A 393 -6.88 -15.85 -7.42
C ASP A 393 -8.17 -15.43 -8.14
N VAL A 394 -8.83 -14.36 -7.70
CA VAL A 394 -10.02 -13.81 -8.38
C VAL A 394 -9.68 -13.39 -9.81
N PHE A 395 -8.53 -12.76 -10.03
CA PHE A 395 -8.12 -12.34 -11.36
C PHE A 395 -7.74 -13.51 -12.25
N VAL A 396 -7.01 -14.50 -11.74
CA VAL A 396 -6.62 -15.70 -12.49
C VAL A 396 -7.87 -16.44 -12.95
N VAL A 397 -8.83 -16.68 -12.05
CA VAL A 397 -10.13 -17.28 -12.40
C VAL A 397 -10.83 -16.43 -13.47
N SER A 398 -10.81 -15.11 -13.32
CA SER A 398 -11.50 -14.23 -14.27
C SER A 398 -10.93 -14.30 -15.70
N VAL A 399 -9.60 -14.34 -15.80
CA VAL A 399 -8.85 -14.45 -17.06
C VAL A 399 -9.01 -15.83 -17.67
N LEU A 400 -8.97 -16.89 -16.86
CA LEU A 400 -9.17 -18.26 -17.33
C LEU A 400 -10.57 -18.45 -17.93
N ILE A 401 -11.63 -17.90 -17.30
CA ILE A 401 -13.00 -17.96 -17.84
C ILE A 401 -13.08 -17.22 -19.18
N ALA A 402 -12.52 -16.01 -19.25
CA ALA A 402 -12.48 -15.21 -20.47
C ALA A 402 -11.76 -15.92 -21.63
N LEU A 403 -10.67 -16.63 -21.32
CA LEU A 403 -9.80 -17.29 -22.31
C LEU A 403 -10.23 -18.71 -22.68
N VAL A 404 -11.27 -19.29 -22.09
CA VAL A 404 -11.70 -20.66 -22.45
C VAL A 404 -13.07 -20.68 -23.15
N ARG A 405 -13.71 -19.52 -23.33
CA ARG A 405 -14.92 -19.37 -24.18
C ARG A 405 -14.62 -19.37 -25.69
N PHE A 406 -13.75 -20.27 -26.16
CA PHE A 406 -13.43 -20.40 -27.58
C PHE A 406 -14.15 -21.59 -28.22
N GLY A 407 -15.36 -21.31 -28.68
CA GLY A 407 -16.11 -22.14 -29.63
C GLY A 407 -17.35 -22.83 -29.06
N PRO A 408 -18.25 -23.35 -29.92
CA PRO A 408 -19.48 -24.07 -29.53
C PRO A 408 -19.22 -25.44 -28.87
N ILE A 409 -17.97 -25.76 -28.52
CA ILE A 409 -17.52 -27.08 -28.08
C ILE A 409 -17.37 -27.14 -26.55
N ALA A 410 -16.99 -26.02 -25.91
CA ALA A 410 -16.85 -25.90 -24.46
C ALA A 410 -17.35 -24.54 -23.96
N SER A 411 -18.14 -24.52 -22.88
CA SER A 411 -18.57 -23.30 -22.19
C SER A 411 -18.14 -23.34 -20.74
N ILE A 412 -17.56 -22.22 -20.27
CA ILE A 412 -17.26 -22.00 -18.85
C ILE A 412 -18.14 -20.86 -18.35
N ASN A 413 -18.88 -21.13 -17.29
CA ASN A 413 -19.73 -20.16 -16.59
C ASN A 413 -19.20 -19.98 -15.17
N ALA A 414 -19.09 -18.72 -14.73
CA ALA A 414 -18.81 -18.39 -13.34
C ALA A 414 -20.04 -18.67 -12.47
N ASP A 415 -19.83 -19.33 -11.33
CA ASP A 415 -20.89 -19.65 -10.38
C ASP A 415 -20.80 -18.79 -9.10
N ILE A 416 -21.79 -18.92 -8.23
CA ILE A 416 -21.90 -18.11 -7.00
C ILE A 416 -20.69 -18.25 -6.06
N GLY A 417 -19.97 -19.39 -6.11
CA GLY A 417 -18.74 -19.58 -5.35
C GLY A 417 -17.67 -18.53 -5.70
N ALA A 418 -17.57 -18.12 -6.97
CA ALA A 418 -16.64 -17.08 -7.39
C ALA A 418 -16.97 -15.72 -6.75
N ALA A 419 -18.25 -15.35 -6.68
CA ALA A 419 -18.70 -14.12 -6.06
C ALA A 419 -18.47 -14.12 -4.53
N CYS A 420 -18.80 -15.23 -3.85
CA CYS A 420 -18.52 -15.39 -2.42
C CYS A 420 -17.02 -15.31 -2.13
N PHE A 421 -16.20 -15.98 -2.94
CA PHE A 421 -14.75 -15.95 -2.80
C PHE A 421 -14.18 -14.54 -2.99
N GLY A 422 -14.60 -13.82 -4.04
CA GLY A 422 -14.21 -12.43 -4.26
C GLY A 422 -14.57 -11.51 -3.09
N ALA A 423 -15.76 -11.68 -2.50
CA ALA A 423 -16.17 -10.94 -1.31
C ALA A 423 -15.27 -11.23 -0.10
N VAL A 424 -14.88 -12.49 0.15
CA VAL A 424 -13.94 -12.84 1.22
C VAL A 424 -12.61 -12.14 1.05
N VAL A 425 -12.04 -12.15 -0.16
CA VAL A 425 -10.76 -11.49 -0.45
C VAL A 425 -10.83 -9.99 -0.16
N VAL A 426 -11.87 -9.32 -0.64
CA VAL A 426 -12.07 -7.88 -0.41
C VAL A 426 -12.27 -7.58 1.08
N LEU A 427 -13.15 -8.33 1.77
CA LEU A 427 -13.42 -8.11 3.19
C LEU A 427 -12.17 -8.36 4.06
N THR A 428 -11.39 -9.40 3.79
CA THR A 428 -10.15 -9.68 4.54
C THR A 428 -9.07 -8.63 4.28
N MET A 429 -9.01 -8.06 3.08
CA MET A 429 -8.11 -6.93 2.78
C MET A 429 -8.49 -5.68 3.59
N ILE A 430 -9.77 -5.30 3.57
CA ILE A 430 -10.27 -4.14 4.34
C ILE A 430 -10.14 -4.41 5.85
N ALA A 431 -10.33 -5.65 6.32
CA ALA A 431 -10.16 -6.03 7.72
C ALA A 431 -8.72 -5.81 8.20
N ALA A 432 -7.74 -6.22 7.41
CA ALA A 432 -6.31 -6.00 7.69
C ALA A 432 -5.97 -4.50 7.70
N GLU A 433 -6.44 -3.73 6.72
CA GLU A 433 -6.23 -2.27 6.69
C GLU A 433 -6.94 -1.54 7.83
N THR A 434 -8.06 -2.06 8.31
CA THR A 434 -8.79 -1.44 9.43
C THR A 434 -8.12 -1.72 10.77
N PHE A 435 -7.39 -2.83 10.88
CA PHE A 435 -6.62 -3.19 12.06
C PHE A 435 -5.48 -2.19 12.26
N ASP A 436 -5.26 -1.75 13.50
CA ASP A 436 -4.18 -0.86 13.89
C ASP A 436 -3.16 -1.67 14.72
N PRO A 437 -2.03 -2.12 14.13
CA PRO A 437 -1.06 -2.97 14.82
C PRO A 437 -0.41 -2.26 16.03
N ARG A 438 -0.46 -0.93 16.07
CA ARG A 438 0.04 -0.13 17.20
C ARG A 438 -0.70 -0.43 18.50
N LEU A 439 -1.99 -0.79 18.43
CA LEU A 439 -2.79 -1.18 19.60
C LEU A 439 -2.20 -2.39 20.33
N MET A 440 -1.52 -3.29 19.60
CA MET A 440 -0.88 -4.46 20.20
C MET A 440 0.25 -4.05 21.15
N TRP A 441 0.95 -2.98 20.81
CA TRP A 441 2.07 -2.44 21.57
C TRP A 441 1.60 -1.52 22.69
N ASP A 442 0.56 -0.72 22.46
CA ASP A 442 -0.04 0.15 23.48
C ASP A 442 -0.51 -0.67 24.70
N VAL A 443 -1.28 -1.74 24.47
CA VAL A 443 -1.81 -2.57 25.57
C VAL A 443 -0.69 -3.33 26.29
N ALA A 444 0.36 -3.73 25.58
CA ALA A 444 1.51 -4.39 26.22
C ALA A 444 2.36 -3.43 27.07
N GLU A 445 2.44 -2.15 26.69
CA GLU A 445 3.06 -1.12 27.51
C GLU A 445 2.27 -0.87 28.79
N GLU A 446 0.94 -0.83 28.71
CA GLU A 446 0.06 -0.74 29.87
C GLU A 446 0.26 -1.93 30.83
N ASP A 447 0.30 -3.16 30.31
CA ASP A 447 0.56 -4.37 31.11
C ASP A 447 1.93 -4.32 31.81
N THR A 448 2.97 -3.90 31.08
CA THR A 448 4.32 -3.76 31.65
C THR A 448 4.39 -2.63 32.70
N ALA A 449 3.67 -1.53 32.49
CA ALA A 449 3.59 -0.40 33.40
C ALA A 449 2.76 -0.69 34.67
N VAL A 450 1.87 -1.69 34.63
CA VAL A 450 1.11 -2.20 35.79
C VAL A 450 1.87 -3.29 36.54
N THR A 451 2.88 -3.92 35.92
CA THR A 451 3.73 -4.95 36.53
C THR A 451 5.08 -4.47 37.16
N PRO A 452 5.31 -3.22 37.64
CA PRO A 452 6.58 -2.84 38.23
C PRO A 452 6.57 -3.01 39.76
N ALA A 453 6.48 -4.24 40.31
CA ALA A 453 6.72 -4.46 41.75
C ALA A 453 6.94 -5.93 42.24
N VAL A 454 7.24 -6.94 41.41
CA VAL A 454 7.41 -8.32 41.93
C VAL A 454 8.76 -8.99 41.66
N ASN A 455 9.61 -8.46 40.78
CA ASN A 455 10.94 -9.05 40.56
C ASN A 455 12.04 -8.00 40.68
N ASN A 456 12.37 -7.65 41.92
CA ASN A 456 13.70 -7.15 42.25
C ASN A 456 14.48 -8.28 42.94
N ASP A 457 14.95 -9.24 42.14
CA ASP A 457 16.17 -10.00 42.42
C ASP A 457 16.48 -10.93 41.24
N ARG A 458 17.37 -10.48 40.36
CA ARG A 458 18.41 -11.25 39.65
C ARG A 458 19.06 -10.37 38.56
N SER A 459 20.09 -9.65 39.00
CA SER A 459 21.37 -9.43 38.30
C SER A 459 21.53 -9.92 36.85
N ALA A 460 21.88 -9.02 35.92
CA ALA A 460 23.20 -8.94 35.27
C ALA A 460 23.26 -7.85 34.16
N PRO A 461 24.42 -7.18 33.95
CA PRO A 461 24.57 -6.08 32.99
C PRO A 461 24.92 -6.59 31.58
N ILE A 462 24.37 -5.96 30.55
CA ILE A 462 24.78 -6.19 29.16
C ILE A 462 26.03 -5.34 28.89
N ALA A 463 27.17 -6.02 28.79
CA ALA A 463 28.45 -5.44 28.39
C ALA A 463 28.44 -5.06 26.89
N ALA A 464 29.03 -3.91 26.59
CA ALA A 464 29.30 -3.41 25.26
C ALA A 464 30.31 -4.31 24.51
N SER A 465 29.98 -4.70 23.28
CA SER A 465 30.94 -5.30 22.35
C SER A 465 31.40 -4.25 21.33
N ALA A 466 32.65 -3.82 21.49
CA ALA A 466 33.40 -3.06 20.49
C ALA A 466 33.69 -3.96 19.27
N HIS A 467 33.51 -3.41 18.07
CA HIS A 467 33.98 -4.02 16.82
C HIS A 467 35.44 -3.59 16.56
N GLU A 468 36.37 -4.53 16.65
CA GLU A 468 37.74 -4.40 16.16
C GLU A 468 37.80 -4.73 14.65
N SER A 469 38.51 -3.88 13.92
CA SER A 469 38.84 -4.00 12.50
C SER A 469 40.05 -4.93 12.32
N PRO A 470 40.13 -5.78 11.28
CA PRO A 470 41.37 -6.50 10.97
C PRO A 470 42.18 -5.74 9.93
N ALA A 471 43.45 -5.47 10.26
CA ALA A 471 44.48 -5.07 9.31
C ALA A 471 45.59 -6.14 9.29
N ALA A 472 46.03 -6.46 8.06
CA ALA A 472 47.34 -7.00 7.67
C ALA A 472 47.81 -8.36 8.24
N ARG A 473 47.79 -9.38 7.37
CA ARG A 473 49.01 -10.00 6.81
C ARG A 473 48.69 -10.89 5.63
#